data_AF-A0AAU0LWE0-F1
#
_entry.id   AF-A0AAU0LWE0-F1
#
_cell.length_a   1.000
_cell.length_b   1.000
_cell.length_c   1.000
_cell.angle_alpha   90.00
_cell.angle_beta   90.00
_cell.angle_gamma   90.00
#
_symmetry.space_group_name_H-M   'P 1'
#
loop_
_entity.id
_entity.type
_entity.pdbx_description
1 polymer ?
#
loop_
_entity_poly.entity_id
_entity_poly.type
_entity_poly.pdbx_seq_one_letter_code
_entity_poly.pdbx_strand_id
1 'polypeptide(L)'
;MVEITDKVAIPENITKYRAAMKTMNVGHSFPVPNGEEKEVRYIAWDLFHKEGDDGKPVSEKRFKTKRDPLDLENFRCWRVK
;
A
#
# COMPACT_ATOMS: atom_id res chain seq x y z
N MET A 1 -17.42 -2.37 -7.98
CA MET A 1 -16.24 -2.34 -8.87
C MET A 1 -15.21 -1.45 -8.21
N VAL A 2 -14.00 -1.92 -7.92
CA VAL A 2 -12.94 -1.06 -7.32
C VAL A 2 -12.27 -0.35 -8.49
N GLU A 3 -12.45 0.96 -8.59
CA GLU A 3 -11.79 1.77 -9.62
C GLU A 3 -10.28 1.68 -9.42
N ILE A 4 -9.56 1.24 -10.45
CA ILE A 4 -8.11 1.22 -10.44
C ILE A 4 -7.68 2.64 -10.81
N THR A 5 -7.06 3.32 -9.86
CA THR A 5 -6.52 4.64 -10.12
C THR A 5 -5.01 4.55 -10.07
N ASP A 6 -4.37 4.85 -11.20
CA ASP A 6 -2.90 4.93 -11.34
C ASP A 6 -2.37 6.32 -10.96
N LYS A 7 -3.11 7.03 -10.10
CA LYS A 7 -2.76 8.37 -9.60
C LYS A 7 -1.56 8.35 -8.64
N VAL A 8 -1.04 7.17 -8.31
CA VAL A 8 0.12 6.99 -7.44
C VAL A 8 1.21 6.33 -8.25
N ALA A 9 2.35 7.02 -8.38
CA ALA A 9 3.52 6.48 -9.07
C ALA A 9 4.02 5.19 -8.41
N ILE A 10 4.57 4.29 -9.23
CA ILE A 10 5.13 3.02 -8.78
C ILE A 10 6.34 3.29 -7.87
N PRO A 11 6.31 2.85 -6.60
CA PRO A 11 7.45 3.04 -5.71
C PRO A 11 8.60 2.09 -6.06
N GLU A 12 9.81 2.63 -6.25
CA GLU A 12 10.99 1.83 -6.62
C GLU A 12 11.62 1.04 -5.45
N ASN A 13 11.30 1.37 -4.19
CA ASN A 13 11.88 0.73 -3.01
C ASN A 13 11.00 0.83 -1.76
N ILE A 14 11.35 0.08 -0.70
CA ILE A 14 10.64 0.01 0.60
C ILE A 14 10.35 1.40 1.21
N THR A 15 11.31 2.32 1.17
CA THR A 15 11.13 3.66 1.74
C THR A 15 10.09 4.45 0.94
N LYS A 16 10.13 4.35 -0.39
CA LYS A 16 9.13 4.97 -1.29
C LYS A 16 7.75 4.35 -1.10
N TYR A 17 7.64 3.04 -0.85
CA TYR A 17 6.35 2.39 -0.52
C TYR A 17 5.71 2.99 0.73
N ARG A 18 6.49 3.17 1.79
CA ARG A 18 6.01 3.80 3.03
C ARG A 18 5.50 5.23 2.75
N ALA A 19 6.25 6.02 2.00
CA ALA A 19 5.87 7.38 1.64
C ALA A 19 4.58 7.41 0.80
N ALA A 20 4.48 6.55 -0.22
CA ALA A 20 3.29 6.43 -1.07
C ALA A 20 2.04 6.05 -0.24
N MET A 21 2.14 5.04 0.63
CA MET A 21 1.03 4.65 1.50
C MET A 21 0.60 5.80 2.43
N LYS A 22 1.53 6.58 2.98
CA LYS A 22 1.19 7.76 3.81
C LYS A 22 0.39 8.82 3.04
N THR A 23 0.56 8.97 1.73
CA THR A 23 -0.13 10.01 0.94
C THR A 23 -1.36 9.50 0.18
N MET A 24 -1.59 8.19 0.11
CA MET A 24 -2.74 7.61 -0.58
C MET A 24 -4.10 8.00 0.02
N ASN A 25 -5.02 8.39 -0.88
CA ASN A 25 -6.45 8.59 -0.61
C ASN A 25 -7.22 7.30 -0.84
N VAL A 26 -8.41 7.17 -0.24
CA VAL A 26 -9.28 5.99 -0.44
C VAL A 26 -9.55 5.80 -1.93
N GLY A 27 -9.41 4.56 -2.41
CA GLY A 27 -9.51 4.22 -3.84
C GLY A 27 -8.20 4.36 -4.62
N HIS A 28 -7.18 5.03 -4.08
CA HIS A 28 -5.85 5.03 -4.71
C HIS A 28 -5.22 3.65 -4.67
N SER A 29 -4.40 3.37 -5.69
CA SER A 29 -3.65 2.14 -5.80
C SER A 29 -2.29 2.34 -6.47
N PHE A 30 -1.35 1.45 -6.19
CA PHE A 30 -0.11 1.33 -6.97
C PHE A 30 0.25 -0.16 -7.17
N PRO A 31 0.89 -0.51 -8.29
CA PRO A 31 1.37 -1.87 -8.53
C PRO A 31 2.61 -2.18 -7.69
N VAL A 32 2.77 -3.47 -7.38
CA VAL A 32 3.84 -4.07 -6.58
C VAL A 32 4.52 -5.09 -7.51
N PRO A 33 5.66 -4.71 -8.12
CA PRO A 33 6.37 -5.57 -9.04
C PRO A 33 7.05 -6.74 -8.31
N ASN A 34 7.14 -7.89 -8.97
CA ASN A 34 7.98 -9.03 -8.58
C ASN A 34 7.66 -9.68 -7.22
N GLY A 35 6.37 -9.90 -6.93
CA GLY A 35 5.92 -11.07 -6.16
C GLY A 35 6.10 -11.05 -4.63
N GLU A 36 6.83 -10.12 -4.03
CA GLU A 36 6.91 -10.06 -2.57
C GLU A 36 5.78 -9.23 -1.96
N GLU A 37 4.55 -9.71 -2.17
CA GLU A 37 3.35 -9.24 -1.44
C GLU A 37 3.64 -9.11 0.08
N LYS A 38 4.51 -9.98 0.59
CA LYS A 38 4.99 -10.00 1.98
C LYS A 38 5.63 -8.68 2.40
N GLU A 39 6.46 -8.04 1.57
CA GLU A 39 7.10 -6.76 1.92
C GLU A 39 6.08 -5.64 2.03
N VAL A 40 5.16 -5.55 1.07
CA VAL A 40 4.09 -4.55 1.07
C VAL A 40 3.12 -4.77 2.23
N ARG A 41 2.80 -6.02 2.56
CA ARG A 41 2.02 -6.37 3.75
C ARG A 41 2.76 -5.99 5.03
N TYR A 42 4.07 -6.22 5.10
CA TYR A 42 4.89 -5.85 6.25
C TYR A 42 4.96 -4.31 6.43
N ILE A 43 5.16 -3.56 5.35
CA ILE A 43 5.15 -2.08 5.38
C ILE A 43 3.77 -1.54 5.78
N ALA A 44 2.70 -2.11 5.22
CA ALA A 44 1.34 -1.74 5.60
C ALA A 44 1.12 -2.04 7.08
N TRP A 45 1.47 -3.24 7.55
CA TRP A 45 1.42 -3.62 8.96
C TRP A 45 2.21 -2.67 9.86
N ASP A 46 3.44 -2.33 9.47
CA ASP A 46 4.31 -1.41 10.22
C ASP A 46 3.71 0.00 10.30
N LEU A 47 3.08 0.50 9.23
CA LEU A 47 2.34 1.76 9.23
C LEU A 47 1.09 1.72 10.12
N PHE A 48 0.49 0.56 10.32
CA PHE A 48 -0.70 0.38 11.16
C PHE A 48 -0.42 0.12 12.62
N HIS A 49 0.65 -0.60 12.94
CA HIS A 49 0.79 -1.23 14.25
C HIS A 49 2.10 -0.87 14.95
N LYS A 50 3.01 -0.13 14.30
CA LYS A 50 3.98 0.60 15.12
C LYS A 50 3.23 1.69 15.86
N GLU A 51 3.39 1.68 17.17
CA GLU A 51 3.01 2.80 18.02
C GLU A 51 3.93 3.97 17.67
N GLY A 52 3.33 5.13 17.35
CA GLY A 52 4.04 6.40 17.34
C GLY A 52 4.46 6.78 18.76
N ASP A 53 5.14 7.91 18.88
CA ASP A 53 5.63 8.41 20.17
C ASP A 53 4.51 8.63 21.22
N ASP A 54 3.23 8.65 20.78
CA ASP A 54 2.03 8.80 21.61
C ASP A 54 1.27 7.49 21.88
N GLY A 55 1.85 6.32 21.56
CA GLY A 55 1.21 5.02 21.76
C GLY A 55 0.08 4.70 20.77
N LYS A 56 -0.13 5.55 19.76
CA LYS A 56 -1.17 5.35 18.73
C LYS A 56 -0.56 4.78 17.47
N PRO A 57 -1.34 4.04 16.65
CA PRO A 57 -0.87 3.60 15.35
C PRO A 57 -0.35 4.79 14.51
N VAL A 58 0.81 4.64 13.86
CA VAL A 58 1.40 5.70 13.01
C VAL A 58 0.41 6.19 11.93
N SER A 59 -0.59 5.38 11.58
CA SER A 59 -1.60 5.70 10.59
C SER A 59 -2.91 4.93 10.80
N GLU A 60 -4.05 5.61 10.75
CA GLU A 60 -5.38 4.97 10.72
C GLU A 60 -5.70 4.31 9.35
N LYS A 61 -4.79 4.46 8.37
CA LYS A 61 -5.08 4.28 6.95
C LYS A 61 -5.10 2.83 6.44
N ARG A 62 -6.19 2.07 6.46
CA ARG A 62 -6.28 0.65 5.97
C ARG A 62 -5.88 0.38 4.50
N PHE A 63 -5.17 -0.71 4.25
CA PHE A 63 -4.73 -1.16 2.90
C PHE A 63 -5.14 -2.61 2.63
N LYS A 64 -5.34 -2.95 1.36
CA LYS A 64 -5.56 -4.30 0.88
C LYS A 64 -4.63 -4.60 -0.29
N THR A 65 -4.03 -5.78 -0.31
CA THR A 65 -3.24 -6.26 -1.44
C THR A 65 -3.98 -7.41 -2.14
N LYS A 66 -4.01 -7.39 -3.47
CA LYS A 66 -4.54 -8.46 -4.35
C LYS A 66 -3.73 -8.50 -5.65
N ARG A 67 -3.89 -9.55 -6.46
CA ARG A 67 -3.34 -9.56 -7.82
C ARG A 67 -3.86 -8.35 -8.61
N ASP A 68 -2.98 -7.77 -9.40
CA ASP A 68 -3.35 -6.69 -10.30
C ASP A 68 -4.23 -7.28 -11.42
N PRO A 69 -5.47 -6.79 -11.62
CA PRO A 69 -6.35 -7.30 -12.66
C PRO A 69 -5.92 -6.92 -14.08
N LEU A 70 -5.01 -5.96 -14.25
CA LEU A 70 -4.41 -5.59 -15.54
C LEU A 70 -3.08 -6.30 -15.79
N ASP A 71 -2.44 -6.82 -14.74
CA ASP A 71 -1.15 -7.50 -14.78
C ASP A 71 -1.10 -8.64 -13.75
N LEU A 72 -1.52 -9.84 -14.17
CA LEU A 72 -1.68 -10.97 -13.27
C LEU A 72 -0.37 -11.51 -12.68
N GLU A 73 0.79 -11.08 -13.20
CA GLU A 73 2.11 -11.40 -12.67
C GLU A 73 2.43 -10.57 -11.41
N ASN A 74 1.77 -9.43 -11.26
CA ASN A 74 2.01 -8.46 -10.21
C ASN A 74 0.85 -8.37 -9.20
N PHE A 75 1.16 -7.78 -8.05
CA PHE A 75 0.17 -7.44 -7.05
C PHE A 75 -0.11 -5.94 -7.10
N ARG A 76 -1.22 -5.51 -6.52
CA ARG A 76 -1.56 -4.10 -6.36
C ARG A 76 -2.02 -3.86 -4.93
N CYS A 77 -1.63 -2.72 -4.39
CA CYS A 77 -2.02 -2.27 -3.06
C CYS A 77 -3.09 -1.18 -3.20
N TRP A 78 -4.24 -1.36 -2.55
CA TRP A 78 -5.34 -0.41 -2.51
C TRP A 78 -5.53 0.17 -1.14
N ARG A 79 -5.77 1.48 -1.08
CA ARG A 79 -6.23 2.18 0.11
C ARG A 79 -7.74 1.99 0.28
N VAL A 80 -8.18 1.44 1.42
CA VAL A 80 -9.58 1.06 1.63
C VAL A 80 -10.33 1.81 2.75
N LYS A 81 -9.66 2.37 3.76
CA LYS A 81 -10.33 3.16 4.81
C LYS A 81 -9.40 4.13 5.48
#